data_AF-A0A195BP21-F1
#
_entry.id   AF-A0A195BP21-F1
#
_cell.length_a   1.000
_cell.length_b   1.000
_cell.length_c   1.000
_cell.angle_alpha   90.00
_cell.angle_beta   90.00
_cell.angle_gamma   90.00
#
_symmetry.space_group_name_H-M   'P 1'
#
loop_
_entity.id
_entity.type
_entity.pdbx_description
1 polymer ?
#
loop_
_entity_poly.entity_id
_entity_poly.type
_entity_poly.pdbx_seq_one_letter_code
_entity_poly.pdbx_strand_id
1 'polypeptide(L)'
;MSLPSCELNNNFNEVAGCLNARLNPFITREIPFIVTLLLAVCHGIQQFEETPQYTEVNPGQDAKLVCRVLGKRGQCIWQKDQKVCY
;
A
#
# COMPACT_ATOMS: atom_id res chain seq x y z
N MET A 1 6.38 52.44 -17.22
CA MET A 1 7.08 51.29 -16.60
C MET A 1 6.53 50.04 -17.25
N SER A 2 7.28 49.53 -18.22
CA SER A 2 6.93 48.42 -19.11
C SER A 2 7.13 47.07 -18.42
N LEU A 3 6.17 46.17 -18.57
CA LEU A 3 6.34 44.74 -18.30
C LEU A 3 7.40 44.18 -19.27
N PRO A 4 8.30 43.28 -18.85
CA PRO A 4 9.21 42.64 -19.77
C PRO A 4 8.41 41.65 -20.64
N SER A 5 8.46 41.87 -21.95
CA SER A 5 7.99 40.91 -22.95
C SER A 5 8.79 39.60 -22.77
N CYS A 6 8.11 38.51 -22.44
CA CYS A 6 8.68 37.18 -22.53
C CYS A 6 9.03 36.93 -24.00
N GLU A 7 10.32 36.96 -24.36
CA GLU A 7 10.77 36.42 -25.63
C GLU A 7 10.48 34.92 -25.62
N LEU A 8 9.52 34.48 -26.44
CA LEU A 8 9.33 33.07 -26.77
C LEU A 8 10.53 32.63 -27.61
N ASN A 9 11.61 32.21 -26.98
CA ASN A 9 12.57 31.36 -27.67
C ASN A 9 11.90 29.98 -27.85
N ASN A 10 12.01 29.39 -29.03
CA ASN A 10 11.37 28.10 -29.35
C ASN A 10 12.19 26.92 -28.79
N ASN A 11 12.83 27.09 -27.62
CA ASN A 11 13.57 26.02 -26.99
C ASN A 11 12.60 25.08 -26.27
N PHE A 12 12.42 23.87 -26.82
CA PHE A 12 11.54 22.84 -26.30
C PHE A 12 11.76 22.55 -24.79
N ASN A 13 13.01 22.70 -24.32
CA ASN A 13 13.36 22.48 -22.92
C ASN A 13 12.80 23.57 -21.98
N GLU A 14 12.64 24.81 -22.46
CA GLU A 14 12.14 25.93 -21.66
C GLU A 14 10.61 25.91 -21.55
N VAL A 15 9.90 25.57 -22.63
CA VAL A 15 8.44 25.36 -22.59
C VAL A 15 8.06 24.15 -21.72
N ALA A 16 8.84 23.07 -21.77
CA ALA A 16 8.69 21.93 -20.86
C ALA A 16 8.97 22.31 -19.40
N GLY A 17 9.99 23.15 -19.15
CA GLY A 17 10.31 23.69 -17.82
C GLY A 17 9.18 24.54 -17.22
N CYS A 18 8.59 25.44 -18.01
CA CYS A 18 7.45 26.28 -17.59
C CYS A 18 6.17 25.47 -17.34
N LEU A 19 5.91 24.44 -18.15
CA LEU A 19 4.80 23.52 -17.95
C LEU A 19 4.99 22.69 -16.66
N ASN A 20 6.20 22.16 -16.42
CA ASN A 20 6.56 21.46 -15.20
C ASN A 20 6.48 22.35 -13.94
N ALA A 21 6.94 23.60 -14.02
CA ALA A 21 6.86 24.56 -12.91
C ALA A 21 5.42 24.94 -12.53
N ARG A 22 4.47 24.86 -13.49
CA ARG A 22 3.03 25.07 -13.23
C ARG A 22 2.30 23.80 -12.76
N LEU A 23 2.70 22.62 -13.21
CA LEU A 23 2.08 21.34 -12.84
C LEU A 23 2.58 20.79 -11.49
N ASN A 24 3.87 20.96 -11.18
CA ASN A 24 4.49 20.47 -9.93
C ASN A 24 3.80 20.93 -8.64
N PRO A 25 3.41 22.21 -8.44
CA PRO A 25 2.73 22.61 -7.20
C PRO A 25 1.33 22.03 -7.05
N PHE A 26 0.66 21.65 -8.15
CA PHE A 26 -0.60 20.90 -8.09
C PHE A 26 -0.36 19.44 -7.69
N ILE A 27 0.71 18.84 -8.25
CA ILE A 27 1.14 17.47 -7.94
C ILE A 27 1.61 17.34 -6.50
N THR A 28 2.38 18.29 -5.96
CA THR A 28 2.92 18.21 -4.59
C THR A 28 1.94 18.61 -3.50
N ARG A 29 0.84 19.33 -3.82
CA ARG A 29 -0.08 19.84 -2.79
C ARG A 29 -1.33 18.99 -2.62
N GLU A 30 -1.95 18.54 -3.71
CA GLU A 30 -3.28 17.90 -3.68
C GLU A 30 -3.20 16.37 -3.89
N ILE A 31 -2.28 15.90 -4.74
CA ILE A 31 -2.10 14.46 -5.00
C ILE A 31 -1.69 13.66 -3.74
N PRO A 32 -0.76 14.11 -2.86
CA PRO A 32 -0.44 13.32 -1.67
C PRO A 32 -1.65 13.16 -0.74
N PHE A 33 -2.55 14.14 -0.69
CA PHE A 33 -3.80 14.06 0.07
C PHE A 33 -4.73 12.98 -0.49
N ILE A 34 -4.92 12.96 -1.81
CA ILE A 34 -5.75 11.96 -2.49
C ILE A 34 -5.16 10.56 -2.34
N VAL A 35 -3.84 10.40 -2.48
CA VAL A 35 -3.15 9.11 -2.31
C VAL A 35 -3.26 8.60 -0.87
N THR A 36 -3.07 9.49 0.11
CA THR A 36 -3.21 9.13 1.53
C THR A 36 -4.65 8.73 1.86
N LEU A 37 -5.64 9.45 1.31
CA LEU A 37 -7.04 9.12 1.46
C LEU A 37 -7.37 7.75 0.83
N LEU A 38 -6.95 7.50 -0.41
CA LEU A 38 -7.17 6.22 -1.09
C LEU A 38 -6.60 5.06 -0.28
N LEU A 39 -5.35 5.16 0.17
CA LEU A 39 -4.72 4.13 0.99
C LEU A 39 -5.47 3.90 2.32
N ALA A 40 -6.02 4.95 2.94
CA ALA A 40 -6.80 4.84 4.17
C ALA A 40 -8.14 4.11 4.00
N VAL A 41 -8.77 4.14 2.81
CA VAL A 41 -10.06 3.45 2.57
C VAL A 41 -9.87 2.03 2.04
N CYS A 42 -8.70 1.72 1.46
CA CYS A 42 -8.38 0.39 0.93
C CYS A 42 -8.07 -0.63 2.03
N HIS A 43 -9.10 -1.25 2.62
CA HIS A 43 -8.93 -2.37 3.55
C HIS A 43 -9.06 -3.71 2.83
N GLY A 44 -8.16 -4.65 3.13
CA GLY A 44 -8.27 -6.03 2.68
C GLY A 44 -9.52 -6.69 3.27
N ILE A 45 -10.31 -7.37 2.42
CA ILE A 45 -11.53 -8.08 2.81
C ILE A 45 -11.22 -9.25 3.76
N GLN A 46 -10.06 -9.90 3.57
CA GLN A 46 -9.64 -11.03 4.38
C GLN A 46 -8.75 -10.57 5.54
N GLN A 47 -9.13 -10.93 6.76
CA GLN A 47 -8.43 -10.52 7.98
C GLN A 47 -8.35 -11.70 8.96
N PHE A 48 -7.29 -11.77 9.75
CA PHE A 48 -7.18 -12.74 10.83
C PHE A 48 -7.94 -12.20 12.06
N GLU A 49 -8.96 -12.92 12.50
CA GLU A 49 -9.64 -12.66 13.77
C GLU A 49 -8.88 -13.29 14.93
N GLU A 50 -8.28 -14.46 14.70
CA GLU A 50 -7.50 -15.18 15.69
C GLU A 50 -6.24 -15.76 15.04
N THR A 51 -5.08 -15.36 15.54
CA THR A 51 -3.79 -15.91 15.11
C THR A 51 -3.34 -17.00 16.08
N PRO A 52 -2.67 -18.06 15.58
CA PRO A 52 -2.15 -19.11 16.44
C PRO A 52 -1.13 -18.54 17.42
N GLN A 53 -1.30 -18.89 18.69
CA GLN A 53 -0.39 -18.49 19.75
C GLN A 53 0.63 -19.60 20.00
N TYR A 54 1.76 -19.21 20.58
CA TYR A 54 2.75 -20.17 21.06
C TYR A 54 2.15 -21.01 22.19
N THR A 55 2.18 -22.34 22.04
CA THR A 55 1.65 -23.29 23.03
C THR A 55 2.70 -24.36 23.30
N GLU A 56 3.06 -24.52 24.56
CA GLU A 56 3.91 -25.63 25.02
C GLU A 56 3.02 -26.76 25.54
N VAL A 57 3.27 -27.97 25.07
CA VAL A 57 2.62 -29.19 25.55
C VAL A 57 3.67 -30.21 25.92
N ASN A 58 3.33 -31.09 26.86
CA ASN A 58 4.22 -32.18 27.19
C ASN A 58 4.24 -33.24 26.06
N PRO A 59 5.32 -34.00 25.92
CA PRO A 59 5.38 -35.12 24.98
C PRO A 59 4.21 -36.10 25.18
N GLY A 60 3.56 -36.49 24.09
CA GLY A 60 2.41 -37.41 24.12
C GLY A 60 1.06 -36.74 24.41
N GLN A 61 1.03 -35.42 24.58
CA GLN A 61 -0.21 -34.64 24.67
C GLN A 61 -0.49 -33.91 23.37
N ASP A 62 -1.77 -33.74 23.07
CA ASP A 62 -2.21 -33.02 21.87
C ASP A 62 -2.08 -31.51 22.04
N ALA A 63 -1.59 -30.83 21.00
CA ALA A 63 -1.61 -29.38 20.88
C ALA A 63 -2.65 -28.95 19.85
N LYS A 64 -3.44 -27.92 20.17
CA LYS A 64 -4.42 -27.33 19.25
C LYS A 64 -4.03 -25.90 18.93
N LEU A 65 -3.65 -25.66 17.67
CA LEU A 65 -3.43 -24.32 17.13
C LEU A 65 -4.72 -23.83 16.46
N VAL A 66 -5.23 -22.70 16.92
CA VAL A 66 -6.44 -22.09 16.38
C VAL A 66 -6.05 -20.96 15.41
N CYS A 67 -6.72 -20.92 14.27
CA CYS A 67 -6.60 -19.83 13.31
C CYS A 67 -8.01 -19.51 12.79
N ARG A 68 -8.41 -18.25 12.92
CA ARG A 68 -9.73 -17.78 12.49
C ARG A 68 -9.58 -16.62 11.53
N VAL A 69 -10.24 -16.72 10.37
CA VAL A 69 -10.13 -15.77 9.27
C VAL A 69 -11.51 -15.25 8.92
N LEU A 70 -11.69 -13.93 8.98
CA LEU A 70 -12.87 -13.23 8.52
C LEU A 70 -12.75 -12.88 7.04
N GLY A 71 -13.88 -12.87 6.32
CA GLY A 71 -13.91 -12.49 4.91
C GLY A 71 -13.02 -13.37 4.02
N LYS A 72 -12.90 -14.67 4.35
CA LYS A 72 -12.08 -15.63 3.60
C LYS A 72 -12.51 -15.68 2.12
N ARG A 73 -11.61 -15.27 1.23
CA ARG A 73 -11.80 -15.29 -0.24
C ARG A 73 -10.92 -16.34 -0.93
N GLY A 74 -9.93 -16.90 -0.22
CA GLY A 74 -9.00 -17.91 -0.73
C GLY A 74 -8.88 -19.15 0.14
N GLN A 75 -7.79 -19.90 -0.02
CA GLN A 75 -7.48 -21.07 0.80
C GLN A 75 -6.66 -20.67 2.04
N CYS A 76 -6.87 -21.39 3.14
CA CYS A 76 -6.05 -21.28 4.35
C CYS A 76 -5.32 -22.60 4.51
N ILE A 77 -4.00 -22.56 4.63
CA ILE A 77 -3.14 -23.74 4.77
C ILE A 77 -2.31 -23.61 6.04
N TRP A 78 -2.01 -24.75 6.66
CA TRP A 78 -1.02 -24.81 7.73
C TRP A 78 0.34 -25.14 7.11
N GLN A 79 1.38 -24.41 7.54
CA GLN A 79 2.74 -24.62 7.08
C GLN A 79 3.67 -24.70 8.28
N LYS A 80 4.56 -25.70 8.26
CA LYS A 80 5.64 -25.87 9.25
C LYS A 80 6.94 -26.09 8.50
N ASP A 81 7.97 -25.31 8.83
CA ASP A 81 9.32 -25.43 8.23
C ASP A 81 9.28 -25.46 6.69
N GLN A 82 8.51 -24.53 6.11
CA GLN A 82 8.26 -24.39 4.66
C GLN A 82 7.48 -25.55 4.01
N LYS A 83 7.00 -26.54 4.75
CA LYS A 83 6.19 -27.66 4.23
C LYS A 83 4.71 -27.51 4.60
N VAL A 84 3.83 -27.86 3.66
CA VAL A 84 2.37 -27.86 3.88
C VAL A 84 2.00 -29.03 4.80
N CYS A 85 1.24 -28.74 5.86
CA CYS A 85 0.65 -29.74 6.75
C CYS A 85 -0.76 -30.07 6.27
N TYR A 86 -1.02 -31.35 6.00
CA TYR A 86 -2.33 -31.87 5.61
C TYR A 86 -2.98 -32.63 6.77
#